data_AF-A0A444UTL5-F1
#
_entry.id   AF-A0A444UTL5-F1
#
_cell.length_a   1.000
_cell.length_b   1.000
_cell.length_c   1.000
_cell.angle_alpha   90.00
_cell.angle_beta   90.00
_cell.angle_gamma   90.00
#
_symmetry.space_group_name_H-M   'P 1'
#
loop_
_entity.id
_entity.type
_entity.pdbx_description
1 polymer ?
#
loop_
_entity_poly.entity_id
_entity_poly.type
_entity_poly.pdbx_seq_one_letter_code
_entity_poly.pdbx_strand_id
1 'polypeptide(L)'
;MQLFPTWILLMDIMNVTLVPYGNAQEKFDGKQWQFTCQHGEEECLGNMIECLKLYEPTVQWESIVTCVKGDQGNKLMHANAQLTDTLKPAHQYVPWVTLNREHTDAMQDKAMSSLFNLVCSTYKGEKPVACTGETKTKPTTYCMN
;
A
#
# COMPACT_ATOMS: atom_id res chain seq x y z
N MET A 1 10.70 -2.59 2.13
CA MET A 1 9.45 -3.37 1.96
C MET A 1 9.31 -3.83 0.51
N GLN A 2 9.00 -5.10 0.25
CA GLN A 2 8.93 -5.70 -1.11
C GLN A 2 7.48 -5.98 -1.54
N LEU A 3 6.58 -5.00 -1.40
CA LEU A 3 5.15 -5.21 -1.60
C LEU A 3 4.81 -5.63 -3.03
N PHE A 4 5.14 -4.80 -4.02
CA PHE A 4 4.74 -5.00 -5.41
C PHE A 4 5.24 -6.32 -6.02
N PRO A 5 6.53 -6.70 -5.89
CA PRO A 5 6.99 -8.00 -6.39
C PRO A 5 6.32 -9.19 -5.70
N THR A 6 6.06 -9.10 -4.38
CA THR A 6 5.37 -10.17 -3.64
C THR A 6 3.94 -10.32 -4.12
N TRP A 7 3.24 -9.20 -4.31
CA TRP A 7 1.85 -9.20 -4.75
C TRP A 7 1.68 -9.82 -6.14
N ILE A 8 2.56 -9.51 -7.09
CA ILE A 8 2.54 -10.16 -8.42
C ILE A 8 2.62 -11.69 -8.31
N LEU A 9 3.46 -12.21 -7.41
CA LEU A 9 3.65 -13.65 -7.26
C LEU A 9 2.54 -14.34 -6.48
N LEU A 10 1.87 -13.63 -5.57
CA LEU A 10 0.93 -14.18 -4.59
C LEU A 10 -0.48 -13.58 -4.70
N MET A 11 -0.83 -12.94 -5.82
CA MET A 11 -2.09 -12.21 -5.97
C MET A 11 -3.33 -13.07 -5.68
N ASP A 12 -3.26 -14.38 -5.94
CA ASP A 12 -4.35 -15.33 -5.70
C ASP A 12 -4.67 -15.53 -4.21
N ILE A 13 -3.71 -15.24 -3.33
CA ILE A 13 -3.82 -15.43 -1.87
C ILE A 13 -3.58 -14.15 -1.08
N MET A 14 -3.43 -13.01 -1.76
CA MET A 14 -3.05 -11.75 -1.16
C MET A 14 -3.98 -10.62 -1.63
N ASN A 15 -4.88 -10.21 -0.73
CA ASN A 15 -5.65 -8.98 -0.91
C ASN A 15 -4.93 -7.82 -0.20
N VAL A 16 -4.62 -6.76 -0.95
CA VAL A 16 -3.83 -5.63 -0.46
C VAL A 16 -4.71 -4.41 -0.29
N THR A 17 -4.62 -3.78 0.88
CA THR A 17 -5.20 -2.46 1.12
C THR A 17 -4.07 -1.50 1.44
N LEU A 18 -3.93 -0.45 0.63
CA LEU A 18 -3.00 0.65 0.87
C LEU A 18 -3.75 1.81 1.53
N VAL A 19 -3.24 2.31 2.65
CA VAL A 19 -3.79 3.46 3.37
C VAL A 19 -2.71 4.57 3.38
N PRO A 20 -2.68 5.43 2.36
CA PRO A 20 -1.70 6.52 2.29
C PRO A 20 -2.11 7.65 3.22
N TYR A 21 -1.65 7.58 4.47
CA TYR A 21 -1.77 8.63 5.48
C TYR A 21 -0.48 8.73 6.28
N GLY A 22 -0.02 7.58 6.79
CA GLY A 22 1.23 7.48 7.53
C GLY A 22 1.20 8.26 8.82
N ASN A 23 2.23 9.08 9.06
CA ASN A 23 2.36 9.90 10.26
C ASN A 23 1.76 11.31 10.10
N ALA A 24 0.89 11.53 9.11
CA ALA A 24 0.20 12.80 8.95
C ALA A 24 -0.66 13.11 10.18
N GLN A 25 -0.95 14.39 10.39
CA GLN A 25 -1.89 14.86 11.42
C GLN A 25 -3.00 15.66 10.76
N GLU A 26 -4.22 15.58 11.30
CA GLU A 26 -5.35 16.36 10.81
C GLU A 26 -5.93 17.31 11.86
N LYS A 27 -6.44 18.45 11.39
CA LYS A 27 -7.18 19.41 12.20
C LYS A 27 -8.35 19.98 11.39
N PHE A 28 -9.54 19.98 11.97
CA PHE A 28 -10.69 20.62 11.35
C PHE A 28 -10.69 22.13 11.63
N ASP A 29 -10.80 22.95 10.58
CA ASP A 29 -10.81 24.42 10.68
C ASP A 29 -12.23 25.02 10.75
N GLY A 30 -13.26 24.17 10.77
CA GLY A 30 -14.67 24.58 10.71
C GLY A 30 -15.27 24.49 9.31
N LYS A 31 -14.45 24.27 8.27
CA LYS A 31 -14.88 24.11 6.88
C LYS A 31 -14.28 22.87 6.22
N GLN A 32 -12.99 22.63 6.42
CA GLN A 32 -12.23 21.57 5.78
C GLN A 32 -11.21 20.95 6.74
N TRP A 33 -10.78 19.72 6.45
CA TRP A 33 -9.69 19.08 7.16
C TRP A 33 -8.36 19.62 6.66
N GLN A 34 -7.52 20.11 7.56
CA GLN A 34 -6.16 20.53 7.27
C GLN A 34 -5.21 19.40 7.65
N PHE A 35 -4.32 19.02 6.72
CA PHE A 35 -3.37 17.94 6.93
C PHE A 35 -1.95 18.48 7.04
N THR A 36 -1.18 17.95 7.98
CA THR A 36 0.25 18.26 8.14
C THR A 36 1.05 16.98 7.97
N CYS A 37 1.91 16.94 6.94
CA CYS A 37 2.79 15.82 6.62
C CYS A 37 4.22 16.07 7.12
N GLN A 38 4.98 15.02 7.43
CA GLN A 38 6.33 15.13 8.00
C GLN A 38 7.37 15.68 7.01
N HIS A 39 7.21 15.46 5.70
CA HIS A 39 8.15 15.96 4.68
C HIS A 39 7.49 16.92 3.66
N GLY A 40 6.42 17.61 4.06
CA GLY A 40 5.75 18.63 3.24
C GLY A 40 4.88 18.09 2.10
N GLU A 41 4.30 19.00 1.31
CA GLU A 41 3.31 18.64 0.26
C GLU A 41 3.94 17.95 -0.96
N GLU A 42 5.21 18.22 -1.26
CA GLU A 42 5.88 17.63 -2.43
C GLU A 42 6.09 16.11 -2.31
N GLU A 43 6.26 15.58 -1.09
CA GLU A 43 6.39 14.13 -0.84
C GLU A 43 5.12 13.37 -1.29
N CYS A 44 3.94 13.97 -1.18
CA CYS A 44 2.68 13.32 -1.53
C CYS A 44 2.46 13.15 -3.05
N LEU A 45 3.11 13.96 -3.89
CA LEU A 45 2.82 14.03 -5.32
C LEU A 45 3.98 13.55 -6.20
N GLY A 46 5.23 13.67 -5.75
CA GLY A 46 6.42 13.47 -6.59
C GLY A 46 6.54 12.08 -7.21
N ASN A 47 6.44 11.01 -6.41
CA ASN A 47 6.65 9.64 -6.88
C ASN A 47 5.46 9.07 -7.68
N MET A 48 4.27 9.64 -7.53
CA MET A 48 3.06 9.11 -8.16
C MET A 48 3.01 9.41 -9.66
N ILE A 49 3.60 10.52 -10.11
CA ILE A 49 3.62 10.93 -11.53
C ILE A 49 4.34 9.90 -12.39
N GLU A 50 5.52 9.46 -11.95
CA GLU A 50 6.37 8.54 -12.71
C GLU A 50 5.68 7.18 -12.87
N CYS A 51 5.07 6.67 -11.80
CA CYS A 51 4.31 5.42 -11.84
C CYS A 51 3.04 5.54 -12.70
N LEU A 52 2.27 6.62 -12.57
CA LEU A 52 1.06 6.82 -13.37
C LEU A 52 1.36 6.85 -14.86
N LYS A 53 2.46 7.50 -15.28
CA LYS A 53 2.88 7.52 -16.70
C LYS A 53 3.19 6.13 -17.24
N LEU A 54 3.77 5.26 -16.42
CA LEU A 54 4.18 3.92 -16.84
C LEU A 54 3.03 2.91 -16.86
N TYR A 55 2.17 2.95 -15.84
CA TYR A 55 1.15 1.92 -15.61
C TYR A 55 -0.27 2.35 -15.96
N GLU A 56 -0.56 3.65 -15.91
CA GLU A 56 -1.89 4.23 -16.17
C GLU A 56 -1.80 5.45 -17.10
N PRO A 57 -1.24 5.29 -18.32
CA PRO A 57 -0.92 6.41 -19.22
C PRO A 57 -2.15 7.21 -19.69
N THR A 58 -3.36 6.67 -19.49
CA THR A 58 -4.62 7.33 -19.83
C THR A 58 -5.08 8.32 -18.75
N VAL A 59 -4.60 8.15 -17.51
CA VAL A 59 -4.94 9.03 -16.39
C VAL A 59 -4.23 10.36 -16.56
N GLN A 60 -5.01 11.44 -16.65
CA GLN A 60 -4.48 12.79 -16.77
C GLN A 60 -3.99 13.29 -15.41
N TRP A 61 -2.74 13.73 -15.36
CA TRP A 61 -2.13 14.24 -14.13
C TRP A 61 -2.90 15.41 -13.52
N GLU A 62 -3.42 16.31 -14.37
CA GLU A 62 -4.20 17.47 -13.98
C GLU A 62 -5.48 17.06 -13.22
N SER A 63 -6.10 15.94 -13.62
CA SER A 63 -7.27 15.38 -12.94
C SER A 63 -6.90 14.85 -11.55
N ILE A 64 -5.72 14.22 -11.42
CA ILE A 64 -5.19 13.77 -10.13
C ILE A 64 -4.93 14.97 -9.21
N VAL A 65 -4.24 16.01 -9.71
CA VAL A 65 -3.95 17.22 -8.93
C VAL A 65 -5.22 17.93 -8.49
N THR A 66 -6.22 17.99 -9.35
CA THR A 66 -7.53 18.57 -9.02
C THR A 66 -8.23 17.76 -7.93
N CYS A 67 -8.16 16.43 -7.99
CA CYS A 67 -8.67 15.57 -6.92
C CYS A 67 -7.94 15.83 -5.60
N VAL A 68 -6.60 15.79 -5.61
CA VAL A 68 -5.76 15.96 -4.40
C VAL A 68 -6.01 17.31 -3.74
N LYS A 69 -6.14 18.38 -4.53
CA LYS A 69 -6.37 19.75 -4.01
C LYS A 69 -7.83 20.07 -3.72
N GLY A 70 -8.76 19.18 -4.07
CA GLY A 70 -10.20 19.40 -3.95
C GLY A 70 -10.85 18.66 -2.78
N ASP A 71 -12.16 18.88 -2.64
CA ASP A 71 -12.97 18.27 -1.57
C ASP A 71 -12.92 16.73 -1.57
N GLN A 72 -12.75 16.11 -2.73
CA GLN A 72 -12.67 14.67 -2.84
C GLN A 72 -11.37 14.13 -2.24
N GLY A 73 -10.22 14.74 -2.56
CA GLY A 73 -8.94 14.41 -1.93
C GLY A 73 -8.98 14.64 -0.42
N ASN A 74 -9.59 15.75 0.02
CA ASN A 74 -9.78 16.06 1.45
C ASN A 74 -10.56 14.95 2.18
N LYS A 75 -11.71 14.54 1.63
CA LYS A 75 -12.56 13.47 2.19
C LYS A 75 -11.84 12.13 2.22
N LEU A 76 -11.09 11.78 1.16
CA LEU A 76 -10.33 10.54 1.09
C LEU A 76 -9.18 10.52 2.10
N MET A 77 -8.45 11.62 2.25
CA MET A 77 -7.37 11.74 3.23
C MET A 77 -7.90 11.66 4.66
N HIS A 78 -9.04 12.29 4.96
CA HIS A 78 -9.72 12.15 6.25
C HIS A 78 -10.17 10.70 6.50
N ALA A 79 -10.74 10.02 5.51
CA ALA A 79 -11.10 8.61 5.63
C ALA A 79 -9.87 7.73 5.92
N ASN A 80 -8.71 8.03 5.31
CA ASN A 80 -7.46 7.34 5.61
C ASN A 80 -6.96 7.64 7.02
N ALA A 81 -7.14 8.87 7.53
CA ALA A 81 -6.85 9.23 8.91
C ALA A 81 -7.66 8.35 9.88
N GLN A 82 -8.98 8.28 9.67
CA GLN A 82 -9.88 7.46 10.48
C GLN A 82 -9.51 5.97 10.44
N LEU A 83 -9.15 5.44 9.27
CA LEU A 83 -8.66 4.06 9.17
C LEU A 83 -7.38 3.86 9.97
N THR A 84 -6.46 4.81 9.92
CA THR A 84 -5.18 4.76 10.62
C THR A 84 -5.35 4.85 12.14
N ASP A 85 -6.27 5.70 12.62
CA ASP A 85 -6.58 5.85 14.05
C ASP A 85 -7.22 4.60 14.67
N THR A 86 -7.86 3.77 13.84
CA THR A 86 -8.47 2.51 14.31
C THR A 86 -7.47 1.37 14.49
N LEU A 87 -6.21 1.54 14.07
CA LEU A 87 -5.18 0.50 14.17
C LEU A 87 -4.96 0.07 15.64
N LYS A 88 -4.81 -1.24 15.83
CA LYS A 88 -4.51 -1.86 17.13
C LYS A 88 -3.29 -2.79 16.96
N PRO A 89 -2.18 -2.53 17.68
CA PRO A 89 -1.92 -1.30 18.45
C PRO A 89 -1.83 -0.08 17.53
N ALA A 90 -1.90 1.11 18.12
CA ALA A 90 -1.66 2.34 17.37
C ALA A 90 -0.25 2.28 16.74
N HIS A 91 -0.15 2.67 15.47
CA HIS A 91 1.12 2.63 14.76
C HIS A 91 2.14 3.59 15.39
N GLN A 92 3.40 3.16 15.45
CA GLN A 92 4.48 3.95 16.07
C GLN A 92 5.44 4.55 15.04
N TYR A 93 5.41 4.00 13.82
CA TYR A 93 6.25 4.38 12.70
C TYR A 93 5.60 3.91 11.40
N VAL A 94 6.13 4.40 10.28
CA VAL A 94 5.76 3.95 8.94
C VAL A 94 6.96 3.25 8.29
N PRO A 95 6.75 2.21 7.45
CA PRO A 95 5.47 1.59 7.12
C PRO A 95 4.91 0.73 8.27
N TRP A 96 3.59 0.66 8.41
CA TRP A 96 2.89 -0.17 9.40
C TRP A 96 2.10 -1.29 8.72
N VAL A 97 2.56 -2.53 8.83
CA VAL A 97 1.97 -3.68 8.13
C VAL A 97 0.99 -4.40 9.06
N THR A 98 -0.24 -4.60 8.60
CA THR A 98 -1.17 -5.53 9.23
C THR A 98 -1.39 -6.72 8.29
N LEU A 99 -1.47 -7.92 8.86
CA LEU A 99 -1.84 -9.13 8.13
C LEU A 99 -3.12 -9.66 8.74
N ASN A 100 -4.19 -9.76 7.94
CA ASN A 100 -5.53 -10.10 8.42
C ASN A 100 -6.00 -9.21 9.59
N ARG A 101 -5.68 -7.91 9.54
CA ARG A 101 -5.97 -6.90 10.58
C ARG A 101 -5.22 -7.07 11.90
N GLU A 102 -4.30 -8.03 11.99
CA GLU A 102 -3.43 -8.21 13.15
C GLU A 102 -2.04 -7.62 12.91
N HIS A 103 -1.41 -7.17 13.99
CA HIS A 103 -0.06 -6.62 13.98
C HIS A 103 0.72 -7.09 15.21
N THR A 104 1.97 -7.47 14.98
CA THR A 104 2.99 -7.68 16.01
C THR A 104 4.33 -7.21 15.47
N ASP A 105 5.25 -6.80 16.34
CA ASP A 105 6.61 -6.40 15.91
C ASP A 105 7.32 -7.53 15.15
N ALA A 106 7.15 -8.78 15.58
CA ALA A 106 7.69 -9.94 14.89
C ALA A 106 7.10 -10.13 13.47
N MET A 107 5.82 -9.82 13.27
CA MET A 107 5.22 -9.82 11.93
C MET A 107 5.74 -8.67 11.08
N GLN A 108 5.89 -7.48 11.67
CA GLN A 108 6.47 -6.32 11.00
C GLN A 108 7.90 -6.60 10.52
N ASP A 109 8.75 -7.16 11.37
CA ASP A 109 10.13 -7.54 11.03
C ASP A 109 10.18 -8.57 9.89
N LYS A 110 9.28 -9.57 9.94
CA LYS A 110 9.13 -10.55 8.85
C LYS A 110 8.63 -9.91 7.57
N ALA A 111 7.66 -8.99 7.63
CA ALA A 111 7.16 -8.28 6.47
C ALA A 111 8.26 -7.41 5.83
N MET A 112 9.11 -6.79 6.64
CA MET A 112 10.22 -5.96 6.18
C MET A 112 11.36 -6.77 5.59
N SER A 113 11.68 -7.93 6.17
CA SER A 113 12.72 -8.84 5.66
C SER A 113 12.27 -9.63 4.43
N SER A 114 11.10 -10.26 4.47
CA SER A 114 10.50 -10.97 3.35
C SER A 114 9.00 -11.12 3.52
N LEU A 115 8.25 -10.16 2.95
CA LEU A 115 6.79 -10.23 2.90
C LEU A 115 6.30 -11.52 2.23
N PHE A 116 6.99 -11.97 1.19
CA PHE A 116 6.72 -13.24 0.51
C PHE A 116 6.69 -14.42 1.48
N ASN A 117 7.77 -14.61 2.26
CA ASN A 117 7.86 -15.73 3.21
C ASN A 117 6.82 -15.59 4.33
N LEU A 118 6.53 -14.37 4.78
CA LEU A 118 5.49 -14.13 5.78
C LEU A 118 4.10 -14.58 5.26
N VAL A 119 3.73 -14.15 4.04
CA VAL A 119 2.43 -14.52 3.45
C VAL A 119 2.35 -16.03 3.22
N CYS A 120 3.36 -16.64 2.59
CA CYS A 120 3.39 -18.08 2.32
C CYS A 120 3.37 -18.94 3.60
N SER A 121 3.98 -18.48 4.69
CA SER A 121 3.96 -19.22 5.97
C SER A 121 2.65 -19.04 6.74
N THR A 122 1.96 -17.91 6.57
CA THR A 122 0.73 -17.60 7.30
C THR A 122 -0.54 -18.07 6.58
N TYR A 123 -0.48 -18.24 5.26
CA TYR A 123 -1.62 -18.71 4.49
C TYR A 123 -2.02 -20.14 4.88
N LYS A 124 -3.29 -20.32 5.24
CA LYS A 124 -3.85 -21.58 5.76
C LYS A 124 -4.49 -22.46 4.69
N GLY A 125 -4.72 -21.92 3.50
CA GLY A 125 -5.29 -22.67 2.37
C GLY A 125 -4.24 -23.43 1.57
N GLU A 126 -4.63 -23.89 0.38
CA GLU A 126 -3.72 -24.52 -0.57
C GLU A 126 -2.69 -23.51 -1.08
N LYS A 127 -1.42 -23.76 -0.79
CA LYS A 127 -0.35 -22.80 -1.09
C LYS A 127 -0.10 -22.76 -2.60
N PRO A 128 -0.02 -21.56 -3.22
CA PRO A 128 0.40 -21.44 -4.60
C PRO A 128 1.78 -22.04 -4.83
N VAL A 129 2.04 -22.48 -6.05
CA VAL A 129 3.34 -23.04 -6.49
C VAL A 129 4.52 -22.12 -6.13
N ALA A 130 4.32 -20.80 -6.17
CA ALA A 130 5.33 -19.84 -5.73
C ALA A 130 5.81 -20.11 -4.30
N CYS A 131 4.92 -20.47 -3.38
CA CYS A 131 5.24 -20.74 -1.97
C CYS A 131 5.87 -22.11 -1.72
N THR A 132 5.74 -23.08 -2.64
CA THR A 132 6.22 -24.46 -2.44
C THR A 132 7.62 -24.68 -3.00
N GLY A 133 8.16 -23.72 -3.76
CA GLY A 133 9.47 -23.86 -4.42
C GLY A 133 9.46 -24.87 -5.56
N GLU A 134 8.30 -25.41 -5.92
CA GLU A 134 8.14 -26.23 -7.11
C GLU A 134 8.26 -25.30 -8.32
N THR A 135 9.24 -25.56 -9.17
CA THR A 135 9.38 -24.83 -10.43
C THR A 135 8.08 -24.96 -11.21
N LYS A 136 7.42 -23.85 -11.55
CA LYS A 136 6.48 -23.87 -12.68
C LYS A 136 7.25 -24.54 -13.82
N THR A 137 6.80 -25.69 -14.32
CA THR A 137 7.10 -26.04 -15.71
C THR A 137 6.66 -24.81 -16.49
N LYS A 138 7.64 -24.05 -17.00
CA LYS A 138 7.41 -22.75 -17.64
C LYS A 138 6.18 -22.89 -18.53
N PRO A 139 5.08 -22.14 -18.29
CA PRO A 139 4.16 -21.89 -19.37
C PRO A 139 5.00 -21.17 -20.42
N THR A 140 5.24 -21.86 -21.53
CA THR A 140 5.85 -21.26 -22.70
C THR A 140 5.01 -20.03 -23.03
N THR A 141 5.68 -18.90 -23.21
CA THR A 141 5.14 -17.64 -23.76
C THR A 141 4.54 -16.66 -22.75
N TYR A 142 5.38 -15.73 -22.28
CA TYR A 142 5.02 -14.31 -22.22
C TYR A 142 6.20 -13.53 -22.80
N CYS A 143 5.95 -12.96 -23.99
CA CYS A 143 6.67 -11.94 -24.75
C CYS A 143 8.20 -11.81 -24.54
N MET A 144 8.97 -12.26 -25.54
CA MET A 144 10.27 -11.66 -25.87
C MET A 144 10.05 -10.67 -27.02
N ASN A 145 10.53 -9.44 -26.82
CA ASN A 145 10.73 -8.33 -27.76
C ASN A 145 9.93 -8.32 -29.07
#